data_AF-A0A2G9LV79-F1
#
_entry.id   AF-A0A2G9LV79-F1
#
_cell.length_a   1.000
_cell.length_b   1.000
_cell.length_c   1.000
_cell.angle_alpha   90.00
_cell.angle_beta   90.00
_cell.angle_gamma   90.00
#
_symmetry.space_group_name_H-M   'P 1'
#
loop_
_entity.id
_entity.type
_entity.pdbx_description
1 polymer ?
#
loop_
_entity_poly.entity_id
_entity_poly.type
_entity_poly.pdbx_seq_one_letter_code
_entity_poly.pdbx_strand_id
1 'polypeptide(L)' 'MAKETTIQLTGYEMLEKRVNKSGNSGRVYVPVEWIGKKVKIVLVEQ' A
#
# COMPACT_ATOMS: atom_id res chain seq x y z
N MET A 1 3.48 -20.94 -4.79
CA MET A 1 3.02 -19.95 -5.77
C MET A 1 1.69 -19.41 -5.28
N ALA A 2 1.60 -18.13 -4.94
CA ALA A 2 0.32 -17.54 -4.53
C ALA A 2 -0.60 -17.48 -5.76
N LYS A 3 -1.87 -17.88 -5.60
CA LYS A 3 -2.86 -17.79 -6.67
C LYS A 3 -3.22 -16.32 -6.87
N GLU A 4 -3.17 -15.86 -8.11
CA GLU A 4 -3.61 -14.50 -8.47
C GLU A 4 -5.06 -14.29 -8.02
N THR A 5 -5.31 -13.21 -7.29
CA THR A 5 -6.62 -12.89 -6.72
C THR A 5 -7.02 -11.49 -7.16
N THR A 6 -8.16 -11.38 -7.84
CA THR A 6 -8.72 -10.08 -8.20
C THR A 6 -9.40 -9.46 -6.98
N ILE A 7 -8.97 -8.25 -6.60
CA ILE A 7 -9.55 -7.50 -5.49
C ILE A 7 -10.19 -6.23 -6.06
N GLN A 8 -11.48 -6.01 -5.80
CA GLN A 8 -12.17 -4.76 -6.13
C GLN A 8 -12.09 -3.77 -4.96
N LEU A 9 -11.69 -2.53 -5.24
CA LEU A 9 -11.53 -1.48 -4.23
C LEU A 9 -12.21 -0.18 -4.69
N THR A 10 -12.76 0.54 -3.72
CA THR A 10 -13.19 1.93 -3.88
C THR A 10 -12.28 2.83 -3.05
N GLY A 11 -11.92 3.98 -3.61
CA GLY A 11 -11.03 4.96 -2.99
C GLY A 11 -11.00 6.26 -3.77
N TYR A 12 -10.40 7.28 -3.17
CA TYR A 12 -10.26 8.59 -3.79
C TYR A 12 -9.02 8.68 -4.69
N GLU A 13 -7.96 7.97 -4.34
CA GLU A 13 -6.67 8.01 -5.03
C GLU A 13 -5.91 6.69 -4.82
N MET A 14 -5.09 6.27 -5.80
CA MET A 14 -4.26 5.06 -5.75
C MET A 14 -2.80 5.40 -6.07
N LEU A 15 -1.86 4.88 -5.27
CA LEU A 15 -0.43 5.04 -5.46
C LEU A 15 0.27 3.68 -5.39
N GLU A 16 1.14 3.39 -6.35
CA GLU A 16 2.05 2.25 -6.32
C GLU A 16 3.43 2.69 -5.86
N LYS A 17 3.95 2.05 -4.82
CA LYS A 17 5.24 2.38 -4.22
C LYS A 17 5.92 1.13 -3.71
N ARG A 18 7.25 1.07 -3.86
CA ARG A 18 8.06 -0.01 -3.29
C ARG A 18 8.17 0.14 -1.77
N VAL A 19 7.98 -0.97 -1.07
CA VAL A 19 8.16 -1.04 0.39
C VAL A 19 9.66 -0.94 0.72
N ASN A 20 10.01 -0.05 1.64
CA ASN A 20 11.37 0.11 2.13
C ASN A 20 11.52 -0.43 3.55
N LYS A 21 12.71 -0.90 3.94
CA LYS A 21 12.99 -1.38 5.29
C LYS A 21 12.88 -0.25 6.31
N SER A 22 12.22 -0.53 7.43
CA SER A 22 12.12 0.36 8.59
C SER A 22 12.15 -0.46 9.87
N GLY A 23 13.32 -0.56 10.51
CA GLY A 23 13.52 -1.42 11.68
C GLY A 23 13.19 -2.88 11.37
N ASN A 24 12.21 -3.42 12.09
CA ASN A 24 11.64 -4.76 11.92
C ASN A 24 10.39 -4.79 11.02
N SER A 25 10.11 -3.73 10.27
CA SER A 25 8.91 -3.57 9.46
C SER A 25 9.20 -2.99 8.07
N GLY A 26 8.19 -2.93 7.22
CA GLY A 26 8.21 -2.19 5.96
C GLY A 26 7.52 -0.83 6.10
N ARG A 27 8.01 0.19 5.40
CA ARG A 27 7.36 1.51 5.28
C ARG A 27 7.13 1.91 3.82
N VAL A 28 6.08 2.69 3.62
CA VAL A 28 5.78 3.40 2.37
C VAL A 28 5.50 4.87 2.70
N TYR A 29 6.07 5.80 1.94
CA TYR A 29 5.79 7.23 2.11
C TYR A 29 4.60 7.62 1.24
N VAL A 30 3.62 8.30 1.84
CA VAL A 30 2.43 8.84 1.17
C VAL A 30 2.44 10.37 1.26
N PRO A 31 1.62 11.08 0.47
CA PRO A 31 1.51 12.54 0.58
C PRO A 31 1.18 12.99 2.00
N VAL A 32 1.73 14.14 2.43
CA VAL A 32 1.60 14.66 3.81
C VAL A 32 0.13 14.95 4.15
N GLU A 33 -0.65 15.37 3.17
CA GLU A 33 -2.09 15.60 3.24
C GLU A 33 -2.92 14.32 3.52
N TRP A 34 -2.30 13.14 3.56
CA TRP A 34 -2.94 11.90 3.98
C TRP A 34 -2.80 11.61 5.48
N ILE A 35 -2.04 12.41 6.23
CA ILE A 35 -1.93 12.26 7.70
C ILE A 35 -3.33 12.30 8.33
N GLY A 36 -3.63 11.32 9.20
CA GLY A 36 -4.93 11.18 9.85
C GLY A 36 -6.03 10.55 8.98
N LYS A 37 -5.79 10.32 7.68
CA LYS A 37 -6.75 9.64 6.79
C LYS A 37 -6.60 8.12 6.86
N LYS A 38 -7.68 7.41 6.57
CA LYS A 38 -7.69 5.94 6.48
C LYS A 38 -7.26 5.48 5.09
N VAL A 39 -6.25 4.60 5.03
CA VAL A 39 -5.72 4.04 3.78
C VAL A 39 -5.85 2.51 3.77
N LYS A 40 -5.83 1.92 2.57
CA LYS A 40 -5.71 0.46 2.36
C LYS A 40 -4.39 0.19 1.63
N ILE A 41 -3.63 -0.81 2.08
CA ILE A 41 -2.39 -1.24 1.43
C ILE A 41 -2.62 -2.66 0.90
N VAL A 42 -2.25 -2.90 -0.36
CA VAL A 42 -2.31 -4.21 -1.03
C VAL A 42 -0.92 -4.54 -1.54
N LEU A 43 -0.43 -5.75 -1.25
CA LEU A 43 0.82 -6.25 -1.82
C LEU A 43 0.55 -6.71 -3.27
N VAL A 44 1.30 -6.15 -4.22
CA VAL A 44 1.08 -6.39 -5.66
C VAL A 44 2.10 -7.34 -6.29
N GLU A 45 3.33 -7.42 -5.77
CA GLU A 45 4.40 -8.28 -6.30
C GLU A 45 5.30 -8.84 -5.18
N GLN A 46 5.95 -10.00 -5.44
CA GLN A 46 6.98 -10.63 -4.60
C GLN A 46 8.25 -10.88 -5.39
#